data_AF-A0A5C6NE32-F1
#
_entry.id   AF-A0A5C6NE32-F1
#
_cell.length_a   1.000
_cell.length_b   1.000
_cell.length_c   1.000
_cell.angle_alpha   90.00
_cell.angle_beta   90.00
_cell.angle_gamma   90.00
#
_symmetry.space_group_name_H-M   'P 1'
#
loop_
_entity.id
_entity.type
_entity.pdbx_description
1 polymer ?
#
loop_
_entity_poly.entity_id
_entity_poly.type
_entity_poly.pdbx_seq_one_letter_code
_entity_poly.pdbx_strand_id
1 'polypeptide(L)'
;MTADGSGKTRGGDIECYDSSVLDYISTSIDSVTTQKQITMYPNQKPWMNRDVRLLLKARNIAFRSGDAQTYSTARANLKRGIKKAKHGYNLKGIQVISNYKPINPSPPLN
;
A
#
# COMPACT_ATOMS: atom_id res chain seq x y z
N MET A 1 67.63 11.16 32.03
CA MET A 1 66.85 9.92 32.23
C MET A 1 65.42 10.23 31.85
N THR A 2 64.83 9.30 31.11
CA THR A 2 63.66 9.34 30.23
C THR A 2 62.38 9.94 30.80
N ALA A 3 61.69 10.68 29.94
CA ALA A 3 60.28 11.01 30.04
C ALA A 3 59.43 9.75 29.83
N ASP A 4 58.42 9.53 30.68
CA ASP A 4 57.18 8.84 30.33
C ASP A 4 56.08 9.25 31.32
N GLY A 5 54.91 9.52 30.77
CA GLY A 5 53.73 9.99 31.47
C GLY A 5 52.56 10.21 30.51
N SER A 6 52.41 9.27 29.57
CA SER A 6 51.19 8.87 28.84
C SER A 6 49.96 9.80 28.95
N GLY A 7 49.58 10.38 27.80
CA GLY A 7 48.39 11.19 27.64
C GLY A 7 47.09 10.41 27.84
N LYS A 8 46.08 11.06 28.44
CA LYS A 8 44.71 10.53 28.50
C LYS A 8 43.75 11.57 27.93
N THR A 9 43.13 11.18 26.82
CA THR A 9 42.43 12.00 25.85
C THR A 9 41.12 12.57 26.39
N ARG A 10 41.00 13.90 26.41
CA ARG A 10 39.73 14.64 26.56
C ARG A 10 38.74 14.39 25.40
N GLY A 11 39.21 13.75 24.32
CA GLY A 11 38.39 13.32 23.18
C GLY A 11 37.43 12.16 23.50
N GLY A 12 37.73 11.32 24.50
CA GLY A 12 36.86 10.19 24.83
C GLY A 12 35.55 10.57 25.51
N ASP A 13 35.49 11.72 26.19
CA ASP A 13 34.30 12.21 26.88
C ASP A 13 33.28 12.82 25.91
N ILE A 14 33.77 13.60 24.93
CA ILE A 14 32.93 14.14 23.85
C ILE A 14 32.41 13.02 22.94
N GLU A 15 33.24 12.04 22.57
CA GLU A 15 32.79 10.87 21.78
C GLU A 15 31.76 10.03 22.54
N CYS A 16 31.88 9.91 23.87
CA CYS A 16 30.91 9.23 24.72
C CYS A 16 29.58 9.98 24.80
N TYR A 17 29.63 11.31 24.96
CA TYR A 17 28.44 12.16 24.96
C TYR A 17 27.71 12.12 23.61
N ASP A 18 28.44 12.26 22.50
CA ASP A 18 27.89 12.17 21.15
C ASP A 18 27.23 10.81 20.90
N SER A 19 27.88 9.72 21.35
CA SER A 19 27.33 8.37 21.26
C SER A 19 26.05 8.21 22.08
N SER A 20 26.01 8.75 23.30
CA SER A 20 24.84 8.68 24.18
C SER A 20 23.64 9.45 23.63
N VAL A 21 23.88 10.64 23.06
CA VAL A 21 22.82 11.44 22.42
C VAL A 21 22.28 10.72 21.18
N LEU A 22 23.15 10.11 20.37
CA LEU A 22 22.74 9.36 19.19
C LEU A 22 21.89 8.12 19.56
N ASP A 23 22.30 7.40 20.60
CA ASP A 23 21.58 6.22 21.10
C ASP A 23 20.21 6.59 21.66
N TYR A 24 20.14 7.68 22.42
CA TYR A 24 18.87 8.19 22.96
C TYR A 24 17.88 8.57 21.84
N ILE A 25 18.35 9.29 20.82
CA ILE A 25 17.50 9.70 19.69
C ILE A 25 17.01 8.46 18.93
N SER A 26 17.90 7.51 18.65
CA SER A 26 17.56 6.28 17.91
C SER A 26 16.54 5.44 18.67
N THR A 27 16.77 5.22 19.96
CA THR A 27 15.86 4.48 20.85
C THR A 27 14.51 5.19 20.98
N SER A 28 14.52 6.52 21.07
CA SER A 28 13.29 7.32 21.11
C SER A 28 12.50 7.15 19.81
N ILE A 29 13.16 7.19 18.65
CA ILE A 29 12.50 6.99 17.35
C ILE A 29 11.88 5.59 17.28
N ASP A 30 12.62 4.55 17.66
CA ASP A 30 12.13 3.17 17.60
C ASP A 30 10.98 2.91 18.59
N SER A 31 11.01 3.53 19.76
CA SER A 31 9.94 3.38 20.76
C SER A 31 8.66 4.13 20.41
N VAL A 32 8.75 5.30 19.77
CA VAL A 32 7.56 6.11 19.40
C VAL A 32 7.03 5.79 18.00
N THR A 33 7.85 5.22 17.11
CA THR A 33 7.47 4.95 15.72
C THR A 33 7.02 3.51 15.56
N THR A 34 5.72 3.31 15.32
CA THR A 34 5.22 1.98 14.95
C THR A 34 5.41 1.74 13.46
N GLN A 35 6.34 0.85 13.08
CA GLN A 35 6.42 0.36 11.70
C GLN A 35 5.22 -0.56 11.40
N LYS A 36 4.48 -0.26 10.33
CA LYS A 36 3.39 -1.11 9.84
C LYS A 36 3.75 -1.65 8.47
N GLN A 37 3.92 -2.96 8.37
CA GLN A 37 4.03 -3.63 7.07
C GLN A 37 2.64 -3.90 6.50
N ILE A 38 2.39 -3.44 5.28
CA ILE A 38 1.14 -3.68 4.56
C ILE A 38 1.45 -4.58 3.36
N THR A 39 1.11 -5.85 3.47
CA THR A 39 1.25 -6.81 2.37
C THR A 39 0.06 -6.69 1.42
N MET A 40 0.32 -6.25 0.19
CA MET A 40 -0.68 -6.19 -0.88
C MET A 40 -0.42 -7.33 -1.87
N TYR A 41 -1.33 -8.31 -1.94
CA TYR A 41 -1.17 -9.45 -2.84
C TYR A 41 -1.45 -9.07 -4.31
N PRO A 42 -0.74 -9.69 -5.29
CA PRO A 42 -1.02 -9.57 -6.73
C PRO A 42 -2.42 -10.07 -7.13
N ASN A 43 -3.11 -10.81 -6.24
CA ASN A 43 -4.49 -11.27 -6.42
C ASN A 43 -5.53 -10.16 -6.12
N GLN A 44 -5.21 -8.89 -6.43
CA GLN A 44 -6.24 -7.88 -6.48
C GLN A 44 -7.18 -8.25 -7.62
N LYS A 45 -8.41 -8.59 -7.25
CA LYS A 45 -9.43 -8.94 -8.25
C LYS A 45 -9.49 -7.81 -9.29
N PRO A 46 -9.49 -8.10 -10.61
CA PRO A 46 -9.40 -7.07 -11.64
C PRO A 46 -10.50 -5.99 -11.60
N TRP A 47 -11.65 -6.30 -10.97
CA TRP A 47 -12.73 -5.36 -10.71
C TRP A 47 -12.46 -4.41 -9.51
N MET A 48 -11.38 -4.62 -8.76
CA MET A 48 -10.96 -3.82 -7.61
C MET A 48 -10.18 -2.58 -8.09
N ASN A 49 -10.89 -1.66 -8.75
CA ASN A 49 -10.33 -0.46 -9.35
C ASN A 49 -10.33 0.76 -8.39
N ARG A 50 -9.88 1.93 -8.88
CA ARG A 50 -9.80 3.18 -8.11
C ARG A 50 -11.15 3.60 -7.54
N ASP A 51 -12.22 3.47 -8.31
CA ASP A 51 -13.57 3.90 -7.91
C ASP A 51 -14.09 3.05 -6.76
N VAL A 52 -13.90 1.72 -6.83
CA VAL A 52 -14.29 0.81 -5.73
C VAL A 52 -13.47 1.12 -4.46
N ARG A 53 -12.18 1.46 -4.59
CA ARG A 53 -11.36 1.90 -3.45
C ARG A 53 -11.87 3.21 -2.84
N LEU A 54 -12.27 4.17 -3.66
CA LEU A 54 -12.84 5.44 -3.18
C LEU A 54 -14.15 5.22 -2.43
N LEU A 55 -15.02 4.35 -2.95
CA LEU A 55 -16.29 3.97 -2.29
C LEU A 55 -16.04 3.25 -0.97
N LEU A 56 -15.03 2.37 -0.88
CA LEU A 56 -14.63 1.75 0.39
C LEU A 56 -14.15 2.79 1.40
N LYS A 57 -13.34 3.76 0.96
CA LYS A 57 -12.86 4.86 1.82
C LYS A 57 -14.04 5.70 2.33
N ALA A 58 -14.97 6.09 1.46
CA ALA A 58 -16.16 6.84 1.83
C ALA A 58 -17.03 6.09 2.84
N ARG A 59 -17.24 4.77 2.63
CA ARG A 59 -17.98 3.91 3.57
C ARG A 59 -17.27 3.83 4.93
N ASN A 60 -15.95 3.68 4.96
CA ASN A 60 -15.17 3.62 6.20
C ASN A 60 -15.22 4.95 6.96
N ILE A 61 -15.19 6.10 6.26
CA ILE A 61 -15.36 7.42 6.88
C ILE A 61 -16.75 7.54 7.49
N ALA A 62 -17.80 7.19 6.74
CA ALA A 62 -19.19 7.22 7.23
C ALA A 62 -19.44 6.27 8.41
N PHE A 63 -18.77 5.11 8.43
CA PHE A 63 -18.83 4.20 9.57
C PHE A 63 -18.22 4.85 10.82
N ARG A 64 -17.08 5.52 10.67
CA ARG A 64 -16.38 6.19 11.77
C ARG A 64 -17.11 7.44 12.28
N SER A 65 -17.95 8.07 11.46
CA SER A 65 -18.74 9.23 11.88
C SER A 65 -19.97 8.87 12.70
N GLY A 66 -20.39 7.59 12.73
CA GLY A 66 -21.56 7.13 13.48
C GLY A 66 -22.92 7.52 12.88
N ASP A 67 -22.94 8.24 11.75
CA ASP A 67 -24.17 8.61 11.07
C ASP A 67 -24.73 7.43 10.25
N ALA A 68 -25.84 6.87 10.73
CA ALA A 68 -26.50 5.72 10.12
C ALA A 68 -26.99 6.00 8.69
N GLN A 69 -27.46 7.21 8.39
CA GLN A 69 -28.01 7.54 7.08
C GLN A 69 -26.90 7.71 6.04
N THR A 70 -25.84 8.42 6.41
CA THR A 70 -24.65 8.56 5.57
C THR A 70 -23.98 7.19 5.35
N TYR A 71 -23.91 6.34 6.38
CA TYR A 71 -23.41 4.98 6.25
C TYR A 71 -24.26 4.12 5.31
N SER A 72 -25.59 4.16 5.45
CA SER A 72 -26.52 3.42 4.59
C SER A 72 -26.35 3.80 3.12
N THR A 73 -26.31 5.10 2.84
CA THR A 73 -26.07 5.66 1.50
C THR A 73 -24.72 5.21 0.94
N ALA A 74 -23.64 5.36 1.71
CA ALA A 74 -22.30 4.96 1.30
C ALA A 74 -22.21 3.44 1.02
N ARG A 75 -22.90 2.62 1.81
CA ARG A 75 -22.99 1.17 1.62
C ARG A 75 -23.75 0.80 0.35
N ALA A 76 -24.87 1.47 0.06
CA ALA A 76 -25.63 1.27 -1.18
C ALA A 76 -24.80 1.67 -2.42
N ASN A 77 -24.08 2.79 -2.34
CA ASN A 77 -23.16 3.24 -3.39
C ASN A 77 -22.03 2.25 -3.64
N LEU A 78 -21.42 1.72 -2.59
CA LEU A 78 -20.39 0.69 -2.70
C LEU A 78 -20.91 -0.57 -3.41
N LYS A 79 -22.11 -1.05 -3.04
CA LYS A 79 -22.72 -2.22 -3.68
C LYS A 79 -22.94 -2.00 -5.18
N ARG A 80 -23.45 -0.83 -5.57
CA ARG A 80 -23.64 -0.44 -6.98
C ARG A 80 -22.31 -0.34 -7.72
N GLY A 81 -21.30 0.30 -7.13
CA GLY A 81 -19.97 0.45 -7.70
C GLY A 81 -19.27 -0.89 -7.97
N ILE A 82 -19.34 -1.83 -7.01
CA ILE A 82 -18.78 -3.18 -7.19
C ILE A 82 -19.48 -3.91 -8.34
N LYS A 83 -20.83 -3.84 -8.43
CA LYS A 83 -21.57 -4.47 -9.52
C LYS A 83 -21.15 -3.90 -10.89
N LYS A 84 -21.04 -2.57 -10.98
CA LYS A 84 -20.59 -1.89 -12.21
C LYS A 84 -19.16 -2.28 -12.58
N ALA A 85 -18.24 -2.32 -11.62
CA ALA A 85 -16.84 -2.67 -11.87
C ALA A 85 -16.67 -4.13 -12.33
N LYS A 86 -17.41 -5.07 -11.71
CA LYS A 86 -17.44 -6.47 -12.16
C LYS A 86 -18.00 -6.62 -13.57
N HIS A 87 -19.10 -5.92 -13.86
CA HIS A 87 -19.70 -5.96 -15.19
C HIS A 87 -18.76 -5.39 -16.26
N GLY A 88 -18.13 -4.24 -16.00
CA GLY A 88 -17.16 -3.65 -16.93
C GLY A 88 -15.94 -4.54 -17.19
N TYR A 89 -15.48 -5.29 -16.18
CA TYR A 89 -14.41 -6.27 -16.37
C TYR A 89 -14.86 -7.47 -17.25
N ASN A 90 -16.04 -8.03 -16.97
CA ASN A 90 -16.57 -9.16 -17.75
C ASN A 90 -16.84 -8.78 -19.21
N LEU A 91 -17.35 -7.57 -19.47
CA LEU A 91 -17.53 -7.06 -20.84
C LEU A 91 -16.20 -6.94 -21.58
N LYS A 92 -15.14 -6.46 -20.93
CA LYS A 92 -13.79 -6.39 -21.52
C LYS A 92 -13.26 -7.79 -21.85
N GLY A 93 -13.47 -8.77 -20.97
CA GLY A 93 -13.11 -10.17 -21.24
C GLY A 93 -13.85 -10.74 -22.46
N ILE A 94 -15.16 -10.52 -22.56
CA ILE A 94 -15.98 -10.97 -23.70
C ILE A 94 -15.57 -10.26 -25.00
N GLN A 95 -15.29 -8.95 -24.97
CA GLN A 95 -14.84 -8.21 -26.15
C GLN A 95 -13.49 -8.73 -26.67
N VAL A 96 -12.54 -9.04 -25.78
CA VAL A 96 -11.25 -9.64 -26.17
C VAL A 96 -11.49 -10.98 -26.85
N ILE A 97 -12.40 -11.82 -26.32
CA ILE A 97 -12.74 -13.12 -26.93
C ILE A 97 -13.43 -12.94 -28.30
N SER A 98 -14.35 -11.97 -28.43
CA SER A 98 -15.04 -11.68 -29.68
C SER A 98 -14.12 -11.12 -30.78
N ASN A 99 -12.98 -10.52 -30.40
CA ASN A 99 -12.00 -9.96 -31.35
C ASN A 99 -11.07 -11.03 -31.96
N TYR A 100 -11.13 -12.29 -31.52
CA TYR A 100 -10.49 -13.39 -32.24
C TYR A 100 -11.33 -13.72 -33.48
N LYS A 101 -10.99 -13.08 -34.61
CA LYS A 101 -11.48 -13.45 -35.94
C LYS A 101 -10.91 -14.83 -36.31
N PRO A 102 -11.71 -15.82 -36.76
CA PRO A 102 -11.16 -17.09 -37.22
C PRO A 102 -10.20 -16.81 -38.38
N ILE A 103 -8.99 -17.34 -38.26
CA ILE A 103 -7.99 -17.35 -39.33
C ILE A 103 -8.67 -18.04 -40.51
N ASN A 104 -8.77 -17.35 -41.65
CA ASN A 104 -9.37 -17.89 -42.87
C ASN A 104 -8.80 -19.30 -43.14
N PRO A 105 -9.61 -20.29 -43.53
CA PRO A 105 -9.09 -21.62 -43.84
C PRO A 105 -8.08 -21.51 -44.98
N SER A 106 -6.90 -22.11 -44.80
CA SER A 106 -5.81 -22.11 -45.77
C SER A 106 -6.32 -22.56 -47.14
N PRO A 107 -5.85 -21.94 -48.26
CA PRO A 107 -6.20 -22.41 -49.60
C PRO A 107 -5.80 -23.87 -49.77
N PRO A 108 -6.59 -24.69 -50.49
CA PRO A 108 -6.24 -26.07 -50.75
C PRO A 108 -4.90 -26.15 -51.50
N LEU A 109 -4.02 -27.03 -51.03
CA LEU A 109 -2.78 -27.35 -51.72
C LEU A 109 -3.11 -27.97 -53.08
N ASN A 110 -2.59 -27.35 -54.14
CA ASN A 110 -2.58 -27.90 -55.50
C ASN A 110 -1.58 -29.04 -55.59
#